data_AF-A0A7W7QMX9-F1
#
_entry.id   AF-A0A7W7QMX9-F1
#
_cell.length_a   1.000
_cell.length_b   1.000
_cell.length_c   1.000
_cell.angle_alpha   90.00
_cell.angle_beta   90.00
_cell.angle_gamma   90.00
#
_symmetry.space_group_name_H-M   'P 1'
#
loop_
_entity.id
_entity.type
_entity.pdbx_description
1 polymer ?
#
loop_
_entity_poly.entity_id
_entity_poly.type
_entity_poly.pdbx_seq_one_letter_code
_entity_poly.pdbx_strand_id
1 'polypeptide(L)' 'MYDDTPVPTTPAIPGWRLIVSDTGRYWAIRNRAFPRVALRAGVEPAVDADTFEEVQAAVAEQEEKARVAVEGVVS' A
#
# COMPACT_ATOMS: atom_id res chain seq x y z
N MET A 1 -11.68 -34.39 15.51
CA MET A 1 -11.77 -33.92 14.11
C MET A 1 -11.26 -32.50 14.13
N TYR A 2 -10.15 -32.22 13.44
CA TYR A 2 -9.70 -30.84 13.28
C TYR A 2 -10.58 -30.20 12.21
N ASP A 3 -11.13 -29.05 12.54
CA ASP A 3 -11.95 -28.23 11.65
C ASP A 3 -11.04 -27.77 10.50
N ASP A 4 -11.26 -28.31 9.29
CA ASP A 4 -10.53 -27.95 8.06
C ASP A 4 -11.14 -26.69 7.42
N THR A 5 -11.68 -25.78 8.25
CA THR A 5 -12.14 -24.49 7.74
C THR A 5 -10.94 -23.74 7.18
N PRO A 6 -10.95 -23.37 5.89
CA PRO A 6 -9.91 -22.52 5.35
C PRO A 6 -9.92 -21.22 6.16
N VAL A 7 -8.80 -20.94 6.81
CA VAL A 7 -8.60 -19.68 7.51
C VAL A 7 -8.77 -18.58 6.46
N PRO A 8 -9.71 -17.62 6.63
CA PRO A 8 -9.88 -16.57 5.64
C PRO A 8 -8.56 -15.81 5.52
N THR A 9 -7.91 -15.90 4.35
CA THR A 9 -6.69 -15.17 4.05
C THR A 9 -7.06 -13.70 4.01
N THR A 10 -6.71 -12.97 5.07
CA THR A 10 -6.91 -11.51 5.07
C THR A 10 -6.11 -10.91 3.91
N PRO A 11 -6.73 -10.06 3.07
CA PRO A 11 -6.02 -9.38 1.99
C PRO A 11 -4.81 -8.62 2.54
N ALA A 12 -3.65 -8.76 1.91
CA ALA A 12 -2.41 -8.15 2.37
C ALA A 12 -1.64 -7.51 1.21
N ILE A 13 -1.01 -6.37 1.47
CA ILE A 13 -0.12 -5.69 0.54
C ILE A 13 1.28 -5.66 1.18
N PRO A 14 2.28 -6.36 0.63
CA PRO A 14 3.62 -6.43 1.22
C PRO A 14 4.21 -5.05 1.44
N GLY A 15 4.74 -4.79 2.65
CA GLY A 15 5.33 -3.49 2.99
C GLY A 15 4.32 -2.42 3.42
N TRP A 16 3.02 -2.72 3.39
CA TRP A 16 1.94 -1.82 3.78
C TRP A 16 1.08 -2.44 4.87
N ARG A 17 0.61 -1.61 5.80
CA ARG A 17 -0.41 -1.97 6.77
C ARG A 17 -1.77 -1.63 6.19
N LEU A 18 -2.62 -2.63 6.05
CA LEU A 18 -4.01 -2.45 5.62
C LEU A 18 -4.92 -2.26 6.84
N ILE A 19 -5.81 -1.28 6.75
CA ILE A 19 -6.84 -0.98 7.75
C ILE A 19 -8.16 -0.87 6.98
N VAL A 20 -9.21 -1.49 7.50
CA VAL A 20 -10.57 -1.36 6.95
C VAL A 20 -11.39 -0.58 7.97
N SER A 21 -12.00 0.51 7.53
CA SER A 21 -12.92 1.29 8.34
C SER A 21 -14.24 0.54 8.56
N ASP A 22 -15.02 0.98 9.55
CA ASP A 22 -16.37 0.50 9.82
C ASP A 22 -17.34 0.76 8.65
N THR A 23 -17.08 1.76 7.81
CA THR A 23 -17.81 2.04 6.57
C THR A 23 -17.32 1.24 5.36
N GLY A 24 -16.38 0.31 5.55
CA GLY A 24 -15.85 -0.56 4.48
C GLY A 24 -14.77 0.08 3.59
N ARG A 25 -14.38 1.33 3.84
CA ARG A 25 -13.27 1.99 3.14
C ARG A 25 -11.92 1.42 3.59
N TYR A 26 -11.05 1.13 2.63
CA TYR A 26 -9.71 0.62 2.83
C TYR A 26 -8.70 1.77 2.96
N TRP A 27 -7.74 1.59 3.86
CA TRP A 27 -6.60 2.45 4.06
C TRP A 27 -5.33 1.61 4.03
N ALA A 28 -4.34 2.01 3.26
CA ALA A 28 -3.02 1.41 3.26
C ALA A 28 -1.99 2.44 3.73
N ILE A 29 -1.20 2.09 4.73
CA ILE A 29 -0.13 2.93 5.29
C ILE A 29 1.20 2.22 5.12
N ARG A 30 2.19 2.88 4.50
CA ARG A 30 3.48 2.26 4.25
C ARG A 30 4.25 2.03 5.55
N ASN A 31 4.73 0.81 5.76
CA ASN A 31 5.41 0.43 7.00
C ASN A 31 6.77 1.13 7.16
N ARG A 32 7.45 1.41 6.04
CA ARG A 32 8.72 2.13 6.00
C ARG A 32 8.55 3.42 5.22
N ALA A 33 9.02 4.52 5.80
CA ALA A 33 8.96 5.82 5.15
C ALA A 33 9.62 5.77 3.74
N PHE A 34 9.02 6.49 2.80
CA PHE A 34 9.65 6.74 1.51
C PHE A 34 10.95 7.57 1.68
N PRO A 35 11.96 7.38 0.81
CA PRO A 35 13.10 8.27 0.76
C PRO A 35 12.67 9.73 0.55
N ARG A 36 13.44 10.68 1.09
CA ARG A 36 13.11 12.12 1.00
C ARG A 36 12.92 12.62 -0.43
N VAL A 37 13.64 12.03 -1.40
CA VAL A 37 13.48 12.39 -2.82
C VAL A 37 12.10 11.97 -3.36
N ALA A 38 11.64 10.77 -3.03
CA ALA A 38 10.31 10.29 -3.42
C ALA A 38 9.20 11.15 -2.80
N LEU A 39 9.34 11.53 -1.53
CA LEU A 39 8.39 12.45 -0.89
C LEU A 39 8.34 13.82 -1.59
N ARG A 40 9.50 14.35 -2.01
CA ARG A 40 9.56 15.61 -2.79
C ARG A 40 8.95 15.48 -4.18
N ALA A 41 8.90 14.27 -4.73
CA ALA A 41 8.23 13.96 -5.99
C ALA A 41 6.71 13.76 -5.83
N GLY A 42 6.15 13.96 -4.64
CA GLY A 42 4.71 13.86 -4.37
C GLY A 42 4.23 12.44 -4.10
N VAL A 43 5.12 11.55 -3.67
CA VAL A 43 4.72 10.20 -3.22
C VAL A 43 4.04 10.29 -1.86
N GLU A 44 2.89 9.64 -1.75
CA GLU A 44 2.09 9.59 -0.53
C GLU A 44 2.33 8.28 0.25
N PRO A 45 2.70 8.34 1.55
CA PRO A 45 2.90 7.15 2.39
C PRO A 45 1.61 6.54 2.92
N ALA A 46 0.46 7.17 2.63
CA ALA A 46 -0.86 6.69 2.98
C ALA A 46 -1.81 6.91 1.80
N VAL A 47 -2.60 5.89 1.46
CA VAL A 47 -3.62 5.94 0.41
C VAL A 47 -4.89 5.27 0.92
N ASP A 48 -6.05 5.73 0.45
CA ASP A 48 -7.34 5.14 0.73
C ASP A 48 -8.13 4.87 -0.55
N ALA A 49 -9.02 3.87 -0.50
CA ALA A 49 -9.95 3.57 -1.58
C ALA A 49 -11.16 2.77 -1.06
N ASP A 50 -12.22 2.69 -1.86
CA ASP A 50 -13.46 2.02 -1.44
C ASP A 50 -13.39 0.50 -1.63
N THR A 51 -12.47 -0.02 -2.45
CA THR A 51 -12.23 -1.45 -2.65
C THR A 51 -10.77 -1.88 -2.42
N PHE A 52 -10.56 -3.19 -2.22
CA PHE A 52 -9.20 -3.73 -2.06
C PHE A 52 -8.38 -3.63 -3.36
N GLU A 53 -9.00 -3.87 -4.53
CA GLU A 53 -8.31 -3.73 -5.81
C GLU A 53 -7.84 -2.29 -6.04
N GLU A 54 -8.67 -1.30 -5.69
CA GLU A 54 -8.32 0.11 -5.85
C GLU A 54 -7.20 0.54 -4.90
N VAL A 55 -7.23 0.14 -3.62
CA VAL A 55 -6.13 0.48 -2.70
C VAL A 55 -4.83 -0.22 -3.10
N GLN A 56 -4.92 -1.43 -3.66
CA GLN A 56 -3.75 -2.13 -4.21
C GLN A 56 -3.16 -1.39 -5.42
N ALA A 57 -4.00 -0.92 -6.34
CA ALA A 57 -3.56 -0.12 -7.49
C ALA A 57 -2.94 1.21 -7.04
N ALA A 58 -3.56 1.90 -6.08
CA ALA A 58 -3.02 3.14 -5.52
C ALA A 58 -1.64 2.92 -4.86
N VAL A 59 -1.47 1.83 -4.09
CA VAL A 59 -0.15 1.46 -3.53
C VAL A 59 0.87 1.24 -4.64
N ALA A 60 0.53 0.48 -5.68
CA ALA A 60 1.44 0.21 -6.78
C ALA A 60 1.88 1.50 -7.49
N GLU A 61 0.98 2.47 -7.66
CA GLU A 61 1.29 3.79 -8.20
C GLU A 61 2.29 4.55 -7.33
N GLN A 62 2.11 4.56 -6.00
CA GLN A 62 3.05 5.23 -5.08
C GLN A 62 4.43 4.57 -5.07
N GLU A 63 4.48 3.24 -5.11
CA GLU A 63 5.74 2.49 -5.19
C GLU A 63 6.48 2.76 -6.51
N GLU A 64 5.77 2.81 -7.63
CA GLU A 64 6.37 3.12 -8.93
C GLU A 64 6.88 4.57 -8.99
N LYS A 65 6.09 5.55 -8.54
CA LYS A 65 6.53 6.95 -8.44
C LYS A 65 7.79 7.07 -7.58
N ALA A 66 7.85 6.33 -6.46
CA ALA A 66 9.03 6.33 -5.60
C ALA A 66 10.25 5.72 -6.28
N ARG A 67 10.07 4.62 -7.01
CA ARG A 67 11.13 3.97 -7.78
C ARG A 67 11.71 4.93 -8.83
N VAL A 68 10.85 5.54 -9.65
CA VAL A 68 11.25 6.52 -10.68
C VAL A 68 11.96 7.72 -10.05
N ALA A 69 11.46 8.24 -8.92
CA ALA A 69 12.08 9.37 -8.24
C ALA A 69 13.49 9.04 -7.71
N VAL A 70 13.72 7.81 -7.24
CA VAL A 70 15.03 7.36 -6.78
C VAL A 70 15.97 7.11 -7.96
N GLU A 71 15.48 6.46 -9.03
CA GLU A 71 16.24 6.20 -10.25
C GLU A 71 16.68 7.49 -10.96
N GLY A 72 15.81 8.51 -10.99
CA GLY A 72 16.12 9.83 -11.57
C GLY A 72 17.17 10.64 -10.82
N VAL A 73 17.54 10.26 -9.58
CA VAL A 73 18.65 10.88 -8.83
C VAL A 73 19.99 10.20 -9.11
N VAL A 74 19.97 8.91 -9.47
CA VAL A 74 21.19 8.14 -9.71
C VAL A 74 21.65 8.12 -11.17
N SER A 75 20.83 8.69 -12.08
CA SER A 75 21.16 8.90 -13.49
C SER A 75 21.78 10.27 -13.74
#